data_AF-A0A5B9YHH2-F1
#
_entry.id   AF-A0A5B9YHH2-F1
#
_cell.length_a   1.000
_cell.length_b   1.000
_cell.length_c   1.000
_cell.angle_alpha   90.00
_cell.angle_beta   90.00
_cell.angle_gamma   90.00
#
_symmetry.space_group_name_H-M   'P 1'
#
loop_
_entity.id
_entity.type
_entity.pdbx_description
1 polymer ?
#
loop_
_entity_poly.entity_id
_entity_poly.type
_entity_poly.pdbx_seq_one_letter_code
_entity_poly.pdbx_strand_id
1 'polypeptide(L)'
;MKWCGKCKVKIVGTENYCPLCQNELSKLDTIEEDLFPTAYEGTKERHMVMKVLAFLMTLIGIISVFLNILFPTKIWWALIVIVTLICIRISLRIAIAKHRNILKYLLHQSLIIIVLTLFIDYVTGQNGWAVTFVLPIIFTLAMIVMYLLSKILHLQAGEYMIYLLLDAAFGIIPVVFIATNSVKTPIPSLVCIMVSIISVTALIIFEGTAMYSELKRRLHI
;
A
#
# COMPACT_ATOMS: atom_id res chain seq x y z
N MET A 1 -12.32 2.51 41.05
CA MET A 1 -12.75 3.92 41.31
C MET A 1 -12.36 4.37 42.73
N LYS A 2 -12.02 5.64 42.95
CA LYS A 2 -11.61 6.16 44.28
C LYS A 2 -12.58 7.21 44.82
N TRP A 3 -12.77 7.28 46.15
CA TRP A 3 -13.70 8.24 46.79
C TRP A 3 -12.95 9.32 47.59
N CYS A 4 -13.37 10.57 47.43
CA CYS A 4 -12.88 11.66 48.26
C CYS A 4 -13.86 11.97 49.40
N GLY A 5 -13.45 11.74 50.65
CA GLY A 5 -14.28 12.03 51.82
C GLY A 5 -14.57 13.53 52.02
N LYS A 6 -13.67 14.41 51.56
CA LYS A 6 -13.79 15.87 51.72
C LYS A 6 -14.71 16.51 50.68
N CYS A 7 -14.51 16.18 49.40
CA CYS A 7 -15.33 16.69 48.30
C CYS A 7 -16.60 15.88 48.06
N LYS A 8 -16.72 14.68 48.67
CA LYS A 8 -17.82 13.73 48.46
C LYS A 8 -18.06 13.40 46.98
N VAL A 9 -16.99 13.34 46.20
CA VAL A 9 -17.01 12.99 44.77
C VAL A 9 -16.33 11.65 44.52
N LYS A 10 -16.81 10.95 43.49
CA LYS A 10 -16.16 9.76 42.93
C LYS A 10 -15.18 10.21 41.85
N ILE A 11 -13.93 9.78 41.97
CA ILE A 11 -12.88 10.05 41.00
C ILE A 11 -12.53 8.72 40.33
N VAL A 12 -12.66 8.71 39.01
CA VAL A 12 -12.13 7.64 38.16
C VAL A 12 -10.65 8.00 37.91
N GLY A 13 -9.72 7.04 37.98
CA GLY A 13 -8.29 7.28 37.74
C GLY A 13 -7.32 6.65 38.74
N THR A 14 -6.04 6.65 38.38
CA THR A 14 -4.92 6.06 39.13
C THR A 14 -4.33 7.00 40.18
N GLU A 15 -4.68 8.28 40.14
CA GLU A 15 -4.16 9.33 41.04
C GLU A 15 -4.46 9.04 42.52
N ASN A 16 -3.52 9.34 43.42
CA ASN A 16 -3.67 9.11 44.85
C ASN A 16 -4.24 10.32 45.61
N TYR A 17 -4.26 11.48 44.96
CA TYR A 17 -4.75 12.73 45.53
C TYR A 17 -5.93 13.27 44.71
N CYS A 18 -6.90 13.88 45.39
CA CYS A 18 -8.05 14.50 44.76
C CYS A 18 -7.61 15.75 43.94
N PRO A 19 -7.90 15.86 42.63
CA PRO A 19 -7.49 17.02 41.84
C PRO A 19 -8.18 18.33 42.25
N LEU A 20 -9.32 18.24 42.96
CA LEU A 20 -10.09 19.41 43.40
C LEU A 20 -9.62 19.97 44.74
N CYS A 21 -9.22 19.11 45.69
CA CYS A 21 -8.90 19.52 47.06
C CYS A 21 -7.59 18.97 47.62
N GLN A 22 -6.85 18.21 46.80
CA GLN A 22 -5.57 17.57 47.12
C GLN A 22 -5.59 16.62 48.33
N ASN A 23 -6.78 16.26 48.82
CA ASN A 23 -6.90 15.30 49.91
C ASN A 23 -6.61 13.88 49.40
N GLU A 24 -6.03 13.05 50.27
CA GLU A 24 -5.74 11.65 49.95
C GLU A 24 -7.05 10.88 49.69
N LEU A 25 -7.05 10.08 48.62
CA LEU A 25 -8.23 9.34 48.18
C LEU A 25 -8.28 7.98 48.87
N SER A 26 -9.44 7.63 49.41
CA SER A 26 -9.65 6.31 50.02
C SER A 26 -9.91 5.29 48.90
N LYS A 27 -9.10 4.21 48.87
CA LYS A 27 -9.22 3.14 47.88
C LYS A 27 -10.50 2.34 48.16
N LEU A 28 -11.43 2.36 47.21
CA LEU A 28 -12.50 1.37 47.15
C LEU A 28 -11.95 0.18 46.35
N ASP A 29 -12.05 -1.04 46.90
CA ASP A 29 -11.51 -2.30 46.35
C ASP A 29 -12.17 -2.76 45.05
N THR A 30 -12.23 -1.92 44.02
CA THR A 30 -12.79 -2.33 42.73
C THR A 30 -12.10 -1.61 41.59
N ILE A 31 -11.27 -2.42 40.93
CA ILE A 31 -10.77 -2.38 39.55
C ILE A 31 -10.26 -1.00 39.11
N GLU A 32 -8.95 -0.95 38.92
CA GLU A 32 -8.24 0.12 38.21
C GLU A 32 -8.67 0.08 36.73
N GLU A 33 -9.72 0.84 36.40
CA GLU A 33 -10.03 1.16 35.02
C GLU A 33 -9.15 2.35 34.60
N ASP A 34 -8.18 2.08 33.73
CA ASP A 34 -7.39 3.10 33.04
C ASP A 34 -8.31 4.02 32.24
N LEU A 35 -8.30 5.31 32.59
CA LEU A 35 -9.11 6.35 31.94
C LEU A 35 -8.59 6.77 30.56
N PHE A 36 -7.38 6.37 30.22
CA PHE A 36 -6.78 6.69 28.95
C PHE A 36 -6.86 5.47 28.04
N PRO A 37 -7.40 5.59 26.82
CA PRO A 37 -7.27 4.53 25.85
C PRO A 37 -5.76 4.27 25.66
N THR A 38 -5.30 3.09 26.03
CA THR A 38 -3.95 2.64 25.74
C THR A 38 -3.80 2.67 24.22
N ALA A 39 -2.85 3.46 23.74
CA ALA A 39 -2.64 3.61 22.32
C ALA A 39 -2.22 2.25 21.72
N TYR A 40 -3.08 1.76 20.83
CA TYR A 40 -2.72 1.06 19.60
C TYR A 40 -2.26 -0.42 19.67
N GLU A 41 -3.21 -1.33 19.88
CA GLU A 41 -3.03 -2.75 19.49
C GLU A 41 -2.84 -2.91 17.97
N GLY A 42 -3.43 -2.03 17.15
CA GLY A 42 -3.29 -2.05 15.67
C GLY A 42 -1.92 -1.65 15.11
N THR A 43 -0.97 -1.16 15.93
CA THR A 43 0.37 -0.80 15.42
C THR A 43 1.29 -2.00 15.24
N LYS A 44 1.12 -3.05 16.05
CA LYS A 44 2.08 -4.17 16.10
C LYS A 44 2.04 -5.02 14.84
N GLU A 45 0.84 -5.32 14.33
CA GLU A 45 0.65 -6.07 13.07
C GLU A 45 1.17 -5.27 11.87
N ARG A 46 0.83 -3.98 11.80
CA ARG A 46 1.32 -3.07 10.74
C ARG A 46 2.85 -3.02 10.73
N HIS A 47 3.47 -3.00 11.91
CA HIS A 47 4.92 -2.96 12.04
C HIS A 47 5.60 -4.28 11.63
N MET A 48 4.95 -5.43 11.84
CA MET A 48 5.43 -6.73 11.35
C MET A 48 5.35 -6.82 9.83
N VAL A 49 4.20 -6.47 9.23
CA VAL A 49 4.03 -6.49 7.77
C VAL A 49 5.05 -5.61 7.08
N MET A 50 5.32 -4.42 7.63
CA MET A 50 6.33 -3.51 7.10
C MET A 50 7.76 -4.06 7.17
N LYS A 51 8.10 -4.80 8.24
CA LYS A 51 9.41 -5.46 8.36
C LYS A 51 9.56 -6.57 7.32
N VAL A 52 8.53 -7.41 7.15
CA VAL A 52 8.53 -8.50 6.17
C VAL A 52 8.64 -7.95 4.75
N LEU A 53 7.85 -6.93 4.42
CA LEU A 53 7.90 -6.30 3.09
C LEU A 53 9.26 -5.65 2.82
N ALA A 54 9.84 -4.96 3.80
CA ALA A 54 11.17 -4.38 3.68
C ALA A 54 12.25 -5.45 3.48
N PHE A 55 12.16 -6.59 4.18
CA PHE A 55 13.06 -7.72 4.01
C PHE A 55 12.95 -8.31 2.60
N LEU A 56 11.73 -8.55 2.12
CA LEU A 56 11.47 -9.08 0.79
C LEU A 56 12.02 -8.15 -0.31
N MET A 57 11.81 -6.83 -0.18
CA MET A 57 12.37 -5.85 -1.12
C MET A 57 13.90 -5.86 -1.14
N THR A 58 14.55 -5.96 0.03
CA THR A 58 16.01 -6.07 0.09
C THR A 58 16.50 -7.36 -0.56
N LEU A 59 15.81 -8.48 -0.34
CA LEU A 59 16.14 -9.77 -0.97
C LEU A 59 16.04 -9.70 -2.50
N ILE A 60 14.98 -9.10 -3.04
CA ILE A 60 14.81 -8.87 -4.48
C ILE A 60 15.97 -8.04 -5.04
N GLY A 61 16.41 -7.00 -4.33
CA GLY A 61 17.55 -6.19 -4.72
C GLY A 61 18.85 -6.99 -4.79
N ILE A 62 19.12 -7.84 -3.79
CA ILE A 62 20.31 -8.70 -3.76
C ILE A 62 20.29 -9.71 -4.92
N ILE A 63 19.15 -10.38 -5.12
CA ILE A 63 18.97 -11.35 -6.22
C ILE A 63 19.17 -10.66 -7.57
N SER A 64 18.64 -9.44 -7.74
CA SER A 64 18.78 -8.68 -8.99
C SER A 64 20.24 -8.34 -9.30
N VAL A 65 21.02 -7.91 -8.29
CA VAL A 65 22.46 -7.66 -8.46
C VAL A 65 23.20 -8.94 -8.80
N PHE A 66 22.89 -10.04 -8.09
CA PHE A 66 23.49 -11.34 -8.33
C PHE A 66 23.22 -11.83 -9.78
N LEU A 67 21.98 -11.75 -10.24
CA LEU A 67 21.60 -12.12 -11.61
C LEU A 67 22.27 -11.23 -12.66
N ASN A 68 22.49 -9.94 -12.37
CA ASN A 68 23.21 -9.06 -13.30
C ASN A 68 24.69 -9.41 -13.44
N ILE A 69 25.32 -9.91 -12.38
CA ILE A 69 26.70 -10.39 -12.43
C ILE A 69 26.77 -11.72 -13.20
N LEU A 70 25.80 -12.61 -12.98
CA LEU A 70 25.77 -13.93 -13.60
C LEU A 70 25.41 -13.88 -15.09
N PHE A 71 24.51 -12.97 -15.48
CA PHE A 71 24.08 -12.73 -16.86
C PHE A 71 24.42 -11.30 -17.26
N PRO A 72 25.69 -11.01 -17.57
CA PRO A 72 26.11 -9.68 -17.94
C PRO A 72 25.45 -9.29 -19.26
N THR A 73 24.51 -8.36 -19.17
CA THR A 73 23.92 -7.72 -20.35
C THR A 73 24.59 -6.36 -20.56
N LYS A 74 24.38 -5.74 -21.74
CA LYS A 74 24.86 -4.38 -22.01
C LYS A 74 24.32 -3.33 -21.02
N ILE A 75 23.24 -3.64 -20.29
CA ILE A 75 22.52 -2.71 -19.43
C ILE A 75 22.58 -3.23 -17.99
N TRP A 76 22.96 -2.37 -17.05
CA TRP A 76 22.87 -2.68 -15.62
C TRP A 76 21.41 -2.55 -15.12
N TRP A 77 20.54 -3.45 -15.58
CA TRP A 77 19.15 -3.60 -15.12
C TRP A 77 19.00 -3.66 -13.59
N ALA A 78 20.01 -4.16 -12.87
CA ALA A 78 20.03 -4.17 -11.40
C ALA A 78 20.02 -2.76 -10.78
N LEU A 79 20.62 -1.76 -11.44
CA LEU A 79 20.56 -0.38 -10.95
C LEU A 79 19.14 0.17 -11.03
N ILE A 80 18.41 -0.14 -12.11
CA ILE A 80 16.99 0.24 -12.25
C ILE A 80 16.20 -0.38 -11.11
N VAL A 81 16.38 -1.68 -10.85
CA VAL A 81 15.70 -2.39 -9.75
C VAL A 81 16.04 -1.76 -8.41
N ILE A 82 17.31 -1.46 -8.10
CA ILE A 82 17.70 -0.82 -6.83
C ILE A 82 17.04 0.55 -6.66
N VAL A 83 17.09 1.41 -7.69
CA VAL A 83 16.48 2.74 -7.63
C VAL A 83 14.98 2.63 -7.41
N THR A 84 14.29 1.72 -8.11
CA THR A 84 12.85 1.50 -7.89
C THR A 84 12.54 1.02 -6.48
N LEU A 85 13.30 0.07 -5.93
CA LEU A 85 13.10 -0.45 -4.58
C LEU A 85 13.30 0.65 -3.52
N ILE A 86 14.31 1.51 -3.68
CA ILE A 86 14.53 2.66 -2.79
C ILE A 86 13.34 3.63 -2.87
N CYS A 87 12.89 3.97 -4.07
CA CYS A 87 11.73 4.83 -4.28
C CYS A 87 10.47 4.23 -3.63
N ILE A 88 10.19 2.93 -3.81
CA ILE A 88 9.01 2.27 -3.22
C ILE A 88 9.08 2.37 -1.70
N ARG A 89 10.25 2.10 -1.13
CA ARG A 89 10.44 2.13 0.33
C ARG A 89 10.28 3.52 0.92
N ILE A 90 10.67 4.57 0.19
CA ILE A 90 10.45 5.96 0.61
C ILE A 90 8.97 6.33 0.49
N SER A 91 8.35 6.07 -0.66
CA SER A 91 6.91 6.32 -0.90
C SER A 91 6.04 5.65 0.14
N LEU A 92 6.32 4.38 0.45
CA LEU A 92 5.55 3.61 1.43
C LEU A 92 5.68 4.19 2.84
N ARG A 93 6.87 4.61 3.26
CA ARG A 93 7.07 5.27 4.56
C ARG A 93 6.29 6.59 4.65
N ILE A 94 6.33 7.40 3.60
CA ILE A 94 5.62 8.69 3.55
C ILE A 94 4.11 8.47 3.52
N ALA A 95 3.63 7.53 2.72
CA ALA A 95 2.22 7.18 2.59
C ALA A 95 1.61 6.75 3.94
N ILE A 96 2.32 5.89 4.67
CA ILE A 96 1.90 5.41 6.00
C ILE A 96 1.95 6.54 7.03
N ALA A 97 2.99 7.38 7.00
CA ALA A 97 3.12 8.48 7.97
C ALA A 97 2.08 9.58 7.76
N LYS A 98 1.71 9.87 6.50
CA LYS A 98 0.85 11.00 6.17
C LYS A 98 -0.63 10.64 6.02
N HIS A 99 -0.99 9.35 6.01
CA HIS A 99 -2.36 8.84 5.78
C HIS A 99 -3.06 9.52 4.59
N ARG A 100 -2.31 9.99 3.59
CA ARG A 100 -2.82 10.79 2.46
C ARG A 100 -2.69 9.98 1.18
N ASN A 101 -3.78 9.98 0.39
CA ASN A 101 -3.94 9.46 -0.98
C ASN A 101 -2.77 8.61 -1.48
N ILE A 102 -2.62 7.41 -0.90
CA ILE A 102 -1.53 6.46 -1.18
C ILE A 102 -1.48 6.13 -2.66
N LEU A 103 -2.66 6.04 -3.27
CA LEU A 103 -2.85 5.86 -4.70
C LEU A 103 -2.13 6.91 -5.54
N LYS A 104 -2.18 8.20 -5.15
CA LYS A 104 -1.52 9.26 -5.92
C LYS A 104 0.00 9.06 -5.94
N TYR A 105 0.58 8.62 -4.83
CA TYR A 105 2.00 8.31 -4.74
C TYR A 105 2.39 7.10 -5.59
N LEU A 106 1.61 6.01 -5.53
CA LEU A 106 1.86 4.81 -6.35
C LEU A 106 1.74 5.12 -7.85
N LEU A 107 0.78 5.95 -8.24
CA LEU A 107 0.62 6.41 -9.62
C LEU A 107 1.80 7.24 -10.11
N HIS A 108 2.21 8.25 -9.34
CA HIS A 108 3.37 9.06 -9.72
C HIS A 108 4.63 8.21 -9.79
N GLN A 109 4.78 7.28 -8.86
CA GLN A 109 5.92 6.39 -8.83
C GLN A 109 5.96 5.44 -10.04
N SER A 110 4.87 4.75 -10.34
CA SER A 110 4.80 3.88 -11.53
C SER A 110 5.06 4.66 -12.81
N LEU A 111 4.50 5.87 -12.93
CA LEU A 111 4.74 6.75 -14.07
C LEU A 111 6.21 7.15 -14.23
N ILE A 112 6.88 7.54 -13.14
CA ILE A 112 8.32 7.86 -13.14
C ILE A 112 9.14 6.65 -13.62
N ILE A 113 8.82 5.45 -13.13
CA ILE A 113 9.56 4.23 -13.50
C ILE A 113 9.34 3.90 -14.98
N ILE A 114 8.11 4.01 -15.48
CA ILE A 114 7.79 3.77 -16.89
C ILE A 114 8.57 4.74 -17.78
N VAL A 115 8.53 6.04 -17.48
CA VAL A 115 9.25 7.07 -18.24
C VAL A 115 10.75 6.82 -18.24
N LEU A 116 11.34 6.51 -17.07
CA LEU A 116 12.76 6.21 -16.96
C LEU A 116 13.15 4.98 -17.77
N THR A 117 12.33 3.92 -17.72
CA THR A 117 12.61 2.67 -18.45
C THR A 117 12.50 2.88 -19.96
N LEU A 118 11.48 3.60 -20.44
CA LEU A 118 11.33 3.93 -21.86
C LEU A 118 12.48 4.81 -22.36
N PHE A 119 12.95 5.75 -21.53
CA PHE A 119 14.12 6.56 -21.85
C PHE A 119 15.39 5.71 -22.00
N ILE A 120 15.60 4.74 -21.09
CA ILE A 120 16.73 3.81 -21.17
C ILE A 120 16.60 2.91 -22.41
N ASP A 121 15.40 2.39 -22.72
CA ASP A 121 15.12 1.58 -23.92
C ASP A 121 15.50 2.34 -25.20
N TYR A 122 15.13 3.62 -25.26
CA TYR A 122 15.45 4.52 -26.38
C TYR A 122 16.96 4.78 -26.51
N VAL A 123 17.63 5.12 -25.42
CA VAL A 123 19.09 5.41 -25.42
C VAL A 123 19.91 4.16 -25.74
N THR A 124 19.46 2.99 -25.31
CA THR A 124 20.18 1.71 -25.51
C THR A 124 19.88 1.06 -26.86
N GLY A 125 18.95 1.62 -27.64
CA GLY A 125 18.56 1.11 -28.96
C GLY A 125 17.85 -0.25 -28.93
N GLN A 126 17.41 -0.71 -27.75
CA GLN A 126 16.70 -1.98 -27.58
C GLN A 126 15.18 -1.79 -27.71
N ASN A 127 14.71 -1.38 -28.88
CA ASN A 127 13.32 -0.94 -29.14
C ASN A 127 12.21 -1.97 -28.79
N GLY A 128 11.87 -2.14 -27.51
CA GLY A 128 10.76 -3.00 -27.08
C GLY A 128 11.04 -3.94 -25.92
N TRP A 129 12.21 -3.91 -25.28
CA TRP A 129 12.43 -4.68 -24.03
C TRP A 129 11.57 -4.10 -22.90
N ALA A 130 11.55 -2.78 -22.76
CA ALA A 130 10.74 -2.08 -21.78
C ALA A 130 9.25 -2.40 -21.92
N VAL A 131 8.72 -2.37 -23.15
CA VAL A 131 7.30 -2.63 -23.44
C VAL A 131 6.97 -4.12 -23.29
N THR A 132 7.89 -5.02 -23.64
CA THR A 132 7.65 -6.47 -23.58
C THR A 132 7.68 -7.01 -22.15
N PHE A 133 8.60 -6.53 -21.32
CA PHE A 133 8.84 -7.11 -19.99
C PHE A 133 8.53 -6.14 -18.85
N VAL A 134 9.09 -4.94 -18.90
CA VAL A 134 9.09 -4.05 -17.73
C VAL A 134 7.71 -3.46 -17.46
N LEU A 135 7.00 -3.00 -18.49
CA LEU A 135 5.66 -2.42 -18.36
C LEU A 135 4.65 -3.40 -17.73
N PRO A 136 4.45 -4.63 -18.25
CA PRO A 136 3.55 -5.60 -17.64
C PRO A 136 3.93 -5.98 -16.20
N ILE A 137 5.23 -6.06 -15.89
CA ILE A 137 5.71 -6.36 -14.53
C ILE A 137 5.39 -5.19 -13.58
N ILE A 138 5.56 -3.93 -14.01
CA ILE A 138 5.23 -2.78 -13.17
C ILE A 138 3.73 -2.73 -12.90
N PHE A 139 2.88 -2.96 -13.91
CA PHE A 139 1.43 -2.95 -13.73
C PHE A 139 0.97 -4.07 -12.79
N THR A 140 1.44 -5.30 -12.96
CA THR A 140 1.14 -6.41 -12.04
C THR A 140 1.55 -6.11 -10.60
N LEU A 141 2.77 -5.61 -10.39
CA LEU A 141 3.24 -5.24 -9.06
C LEU A 141 2.43 -4.10 -8.45
N ALA A 142 2.06 -3.09 -9.25
CA ALA A 142 1.21 -2.00 -8.80
C ALA A 142 -0.16 -2.52 -8.35
N MET A 143 -0.80 -3.41 -9.12
CA MET A 143 -2.10 -4.01 -8.77
C MET A 143 -2.01 -4.81 -7.46
N ILE A 144 -1.00 -5.66 -7.31
CA ILE A 144 -0.78 -6.45 -6.08
C ILE A 144 -0.57 -5.53 -4.87
N VAL A 145 0.29 -4.51 -5.00
CA VAL A 145 0.59 -3.57 -3.92
C VAL A 145 -0.66 -2.78 -3.53
N MET A 146 -1.44 -2.32 -4.50
CA MET A 146 -2.71 -1.63 -4.24
C MET A 146 -3.71 -2.52 -3.51
N TYR A 147 -3.86 -3.78 -3.93
CA TYR A 147 -4.74 -4.74 -3.25
C TYR A 147 -4.31 -4.98 -1.80
N LEU A 148 -3.02 -5.25 -1.56
CA LEU A 148 -2.49 -5.45 -0.21
C LEU A 148 -2.68 -4.22 0.68
N LEU A 149 -2.40 -3.03 0.15
CA LEU A 149 -2.60 -1.78 0.87
C LEU A 149 -4.07 -1.52 1.19
N SER A 150 -4.98 -1.87 0.26
CA SER A 150 -6.42 -1.76 0.48
C SER A 150 -6.89 -2.58 1.68
N LYS A 151 -6.32 -3.77 1.87
CA LYS A 151 -6.64 -4.64 3.01
C LYS A 151 -5.97 -4.18 4.30
N ILE A 152 -4.73 -3.70 4.25
CA ILE A 152 -3.98 -3.30 5.46
C ILE A 152 -4.48 -1.96 6.02
N LEU A 153 -4.85 -1.03 5.16
CA LEU A 153 -5.21 0.33 5.58
C LEU A 153 -6.70 0.57 5.75
N HIS A 154 -7.57 -0.39 5.42
CA HIS A 154 -9.02 -0.25 5.47
C HIS A 154 -9.49 1.08 4.84
N LEU A 155 -9.17 1.26 3.55
CA LEU A 155 -9.47 2.52 2.84
C LEU A 155 -10.98 2.79 2.78
N GLN A 156 -11.35 4.05 2.56
CA GLN A 156 -12.76 4.42 2.48
C GLN A 156 -13.41 3.90 1.19
N ALA A 157 -14.72 3.63 1.21
CA ALA A 157 -15.52 3.12 0.08
C ALA A 157 -15.27 3.87 -1.25
N GLY A 158 -15.05 5.19 -1.20
CA GLY A 158 -14.78 6.01 -2.38
C GLY A 158 -13.42 5.78 -3.04
N GLU A 159 -12.42 5.29 -2.31
CA GLU A 159 -11.09 5.00 -2.87
C GLU A 159 -11.09 3.68 -3.64
N TYR A 160 -11.88 2.69 -3.23
CA TYR A 160 -12.08 1.42 -3.96
C TYR A 160 -12.58 1.62 -5.39
N MET A 161 -13.40 2.65 -5.63
CA MET A 161 -13.89 2.99 -6.96
C MET A 161 -12.80 3.48 -7.90
N ILE A 162 -11.86 4.27 -7.38
CA ILE A 162 -10.71 4.72 -8.16
C ILE A 162 -9.73 3.55 -8.37
N TYR A 163 -9.56 2.67 -7.39
CA TYR A 163 -8.74 1.45 -7.55
C TYR A 163 -9.29 0.55 -8.65
N LEU A 164 -10.59 0.27 -8.68
CA LEU A 164 -11.21 -0.56 -9.70
C LEU A 164 -11.06 0.04 -11.11
N LEU A 165 -11.24 1.35 -11.25
CA LEU A 165 -11.03 2.04 -12.52
C LEU A 165 -9.57 1.94 -12.99
N LEU A 166 -8.63 2.10 -12.06
CA LEU A 166 -7.21 2.04 -12.39
C LEU A 166 -6.72 0.64 -12.71
N ASP A 167 -7.20 -0.36 -11.97
CA ASP A 167 -6.94 -1.77 -12.19
C ASP A 167 -7.44 -2.21 -13.58
N ALA A 168 -8.66 -1.79 -13.95
CA ALA A 168 -9.19 -1.99 -15.30
C ALA A 168 -8.35 -1.29 -16.37
N ALA A 169 -7.91 -0.04 -16.14
CA ALA A 169 -7.05 0.68 -17.07
C ALA A 169 -5.70 -0.03 -17.27
N PHE A 170 -5.08 -0.51 -16.18
CA PHE A 170 -3.84 -1.29 -16.23
C PHE A 170 -4.01 -2.66 -16.91
N GLY A 171 -5.20 -3.27 -16.86
CA GLY A 171 -5.51 -4.47 -17.63
C GLY A 171 -5.68 -4.20 -19.14
N ILE A 172 -6.28 -3.08 -19.52
CA ILE A 172 -6.54 -2.72 -20.93
C ILE A 172 -5.25 -2.34 -21.67
N ILE A 173 -4.32 -1.64 -21.02
CA ILE A 173 -3.08 -1.17 -21.67
C ILE A 173 -2.26 -2.33 -22.30
N PRO A 174 -1.97 -3.45 -21.60
CA PRO A 174 -1.33 -4.63 -22.19
C PRO A 174 -2.12 -5.26 -23.34
N VAL A 175 -3.45 -5.25 -23.30
CA VAL A 175 -4.29 -5.76 -24.40
C VAL A 175 -4.04 -4.95 -25.67
N VAL A 176 -3.99 -3.62 -25.54
CA VAL A 176 -3.68 -2.73 -26.67
C VAL A 176 -2.30 -3.02 -27.22
N PHE A 177 -1.28 -3.21 -26.37
CA PHE A 177 0.07 -3.53 -26.83
C PHE A 177 0.15 -4.86 -27.59
N ILE A 178 -0.56 -5.90 -27.13
CA ILE A 178 -0.67 -7.18 -27.86
C ILE A 178 -1.37 -6.95 -29.20
N ALA A 179 -2.47 -6.20 -29.24
CA ALA A 179 -3.23 -5.93 -30.46
C ALA A 179 -2.42 -5.14 -31.51
N THR A 180 -1.56 -4.22 -31.08
CA THR A 180 -0.66 -3.46 -31.96
C THR A 180 0.60 -4.23 -32.35
N ASN A 181 0.71 -5.51 -31.96
CA ASN A 181 1.83 -6.41 -32.22
C ASN A 181 3.20 -5.80 -31.82
N SER A 182 3.18 -4.91 -30.83
CA SER A 182 4.36 -4.16 -30.36
C SER A 182 5.18 -4.96 -29.33
N VAL A 183 4.71 -6.16 -28.97
CA VAL A 183 5.28 -7.02 -27.93
C VAL A 183 5.94 -8.23 -28.60
N LYS A 184 7.23 -8.45 -28.32
CA LYS A 184 7.96 -9.61 -28.89
C LYS A 184 7.59 -10.92 -28.21
N THR A 185 7.13 -10.86 -26.96
CA THR A 185 6.73 -12.04 -26.18
C THR A 185 5.44 -11.71 -25.42
N PRO A 186 4.31 -12.36 -25.72
CA PRO A 186 3.02 -11.98 -25.14
C PRO A 186 2.84 -12.42 -23.69
N ILE A 187 3.65 -13.37 -23.21
CA ILE A 187 3.50 -14.00 -21.89
C ILE A 187 3.42 -12.97 -20.73
N PRO A 188 4.32 -11.97 -20.59
CA PRO A 188 4.25 -11.02 -19.49
C PRO A 188 2.97 -10.16 -19.54
N SER A 189 2.54 -9.78 -20.74
CA SER A 189 1.31 -9.01 -20.95
C SER A 189 0.07 -9.84 -20.62
N LEU A 190 0.06 -11.14 -20.97
CA LEU A 190 -1.02 -12.06 -20.64
C LEU A 190 -1.18 -12.24 -19.12
N VAL A 191 -0.07 -12.41 -18.40
CA VAL A 191 -0.08 -12.49 -16.93
C VAL A 191 -0.66 -11.22 -16.32
N CYS A 192 -0.30 -10.04 -16.87
CA CYS A 192 -0.87 -8.77 -16.42
C CYS A 192 -2.39 -8.70 -16.58
N ILE A 193 -2.91 -9.14 -17.73
CA ILE A 193 -4.35 -9.18 -18.00
C ILE A 193 -5.06 -10.11 -17.00
N MET A 194 -4.50 -11.31 -16.78
CA MET A 194 -5.08 -12.28 -15.84
C MET A 194 -5.12 -11.74 -14.41
N VAL A 195 -4.04 -11.11 -13.95
CA VAL A 195 -3.98 -10.52 -12.60
C VAL A 195 -4.99 -9.37 -12.46
N SER A 196 -5.16 -8.54 -13.49
CA SER A 196 -6.17 -7.47 -13.50
C SER A 196 -7.59 -8.03 -13.39
N ILE A 197 -7.94 -9.06 -14.18
CA ILE A 197 -9.26 -9.70 -14.12
C ILE A 197 -9.53 -10.29 -12.72
N ILE A 198 -8.54 -10.98 -12.14
CA ILE A 198 -8.65 -11.56 -10.79
C ILE A 198 -8.85 -10.45 -9.75
N SER A 199 -8.08 -9.37 -9.86
CA SER A 199 -8.10 -8.26 -8.89
C SER A 199 -9.42 -7.49 -8.94
N VAL A 200 -9.93 -7.19 -10.15
CA VAL A 200 -11.24 -6.57 -10.36
C VAL A 200 -12.35 -7.48 -9.82
N THR A 201 -12.31 -8.77 -10.12
CA THR A 201 -13.31 -9.73 -9.63
C THR A 201 -13.29 -9.82 -8.10
N ALA A 202 -12.11 -9.88 -7.49
CA ALA A 202 -11.96 -9.88 -6.04
C ALA A 202 -12.52 -8.61 -5.41
N LEU A 203 -12.19 -7.43 -5.95
CA LEU A 203 -12.71 -6.14 -5.47
C LEU A 203 -14.24 -6.08 -5.51
N ILE A 204 -14.86 -6.54 -6.60
CA ILE A 204 -16.32 -6.56 -6.73
C ILE A 204 -16.96 -7.50 -5.70
N ILE A 205 -16.39 -8.70 -5.49
CA ILE A 205 -16.94 -9.69 -4.56
C ILE A 205 -16.79 -9.22 -3.10
N PHE A 206 -15.63 -8.71 -2.71
CA PHE A 206 -15.36 -8.34 -1.32
C PHE A 206 -15.89 -6.97 -0.93
N GLU A 207 -15.80 -5.97 -1.80
CA GLU A 207 -16.05 -4.56 -1.47
C GLU A 207 -17.19 -3.94 -2.31
N GLY A 208 -17.86 -4.73 -3.16
CA GLY A 208 -18.88 -4.24 -4.10
C GLY A 208 -20.09 -3.56 -3.44
N THR A 209 -20.52 -4.04 -2.26
CA THR A 209 -21.63 -3.44 -1.51
C THR A 209 -21.27 -2.06 -0.97
N ALA A 210 -20.06 -1.90 -0.44
CA ALA A 210 -19.53 -0.61 0.03
C ALA A 210 -19.40 0.38 -1.13
N MET A 211 -18.84 -0.07 -2.28
CA MET A 211 -18.74 0.74 -3.48
C MET A 211 -20.10 1.19 -4.00
N TYR A 212 -21.10 0.29 -4.07
CA TYR A 212 -22.45 0.63 -4.52
C TYR A 212 -23.12 1.68 -3.63
N SER A 213 -22.95 1.56 -2.30
CA SER A 213 -23.49 2.54 -1.34
C SER A 213 -22.89 3.94 -1.53
N GLU A 214 -21.59 4.03 -1.81
CA GLU A 214 -20.90 5.29 -2.06
C GLU A 214 -21.27 5.88 -3.43
N LEU A 215 -21.44 5.02 -4.43
CA LEU A 215 -21.88 5.40 -5.77
C LEU A 215 -23.29 5.99 -5.73
N LYS A 216 -24.21 5.33 -4.99
CA LYS A 216 -25.55 5.82 -4.70
C LYS A 216 -25.52 7.20 -4.01
N ARG A 217 -24.67 7.34 -2.98
CA ARG A 217 -24.49 8.60 -2.25
C ARG A 217 -23.97 9.74 -3.14
N ARG A 218 -23.06 9.47 -4.09
CA ARG A 218 -22.46 10.50 -4.96
C ARG A 218 -23.30 10.83 -6.18
N LEU A 219 -24.02 9.85 -6.72
CA LEU A 219 -24.89 10.03 -7.89
C LEU A 219 -26.33 10.43 -7.50
N HIS A 220 -26.65 10.51 -6.20
CA HIS A 220 -28.00 10.85 -5.70
C HIS A 220 -29.10 9.96 -6.32
N ILE A 221 -28.80 8.67 -6.56
CA ILE A 221 -29.74 7.66 -7.05
C ILE A 221 -30.36 6.91 -5.87
#